data_AF-A0A9E5M988-F1
#
_entry.id   AF-A0A9E5M988-F1
#
_cell.length_a   1.000
_cell.length_b   1.000
_cell.length_c   1.000
_cell.angle_alpha   90.00
_cell.angle_beta   90.00
_cell.angle_gamma   90.00
#
_symmetry.space_group_name_H-M   'P 1'
#
loop_
_entity.id
_entity.type
_entity.pdbx_description
1 polymer ?
#
loop_
_entity_poly.entity_id
_entity_poly.type
_entity_poly.pdbx_seq_one_letter_code
_entity_poly.pdbx_strand_id
1 'polypeptide(L)' 'GKILEVKTESLRVLIEGVNMIKRHVRPTQDNPKGGVVEREGSIHISNVKLLNRPAAGKAKDKKKPAKAKK' A
#
# COMPACT_ATOMS: atom_id res chain seq x y z
N GLY A 1 -5.54 0.73 -7.09
CA GLY A 1 -6.26 1.04 -5.83
C GLY A 1 -6.71 2.47 -5.86
N LYS A 2 -7.81 2.78 -5.18
CA LYS A 2 -8.26 4.15 -4.94
C LYS A 2 -7.41 4.77 -3.82
N ILE A 3 -7.10 6.06 -3.93
CA ILE A 3 -6.43 6.80 -2.86
C ILE A 3 -7.50 7.26 -1.88
N LEU A 4 -7.35 6.88 -0.61
CA LEU A 4 -8.27 7.27 0.47
C LEU A 4 -7.83 8.58 1.11
N GLU A 5 -6.53 8.72 1.35
CA GLU A 5 -5.96 9.88 2.05
C GLU A 5 -4.54 10.17 1.55
N VAL A 6 -4.19 11.46 1.47
CA VAL A 6 -2.84 11.92 1.12
C VAL A 6 -2.29 12.75 2.28
N LYS A 7 -1.20 12.27 2.87
CA LYS A 7 -0.45 12.96 3.93
C LYS A 7 0.74 13.66 3.32
N THR A 8 0.56 14.92 2.92
CA THR A 8 1.57 15.73 2.22
C THR A 8 2.80 16.01 3.08
N GLU A 9 2.62 16.27 4.37
CA GLU A 9 3.72 16.57 5.31
C GLU A 9 4.73 15.42 5.44
N SER A 10 4.25 14.18 5.38
CA SER A 10 5.08 12.97 5.51
C SER A 10 5.34 12.27 4.18
N LEU A 11 4.86 12.83 3.06
CA LEU A 11 4.95 12.26 1.71
C LEU A 11 4.39 10.82 1.64
N ARG A 12 3.33 10.53 2.39
CA ARG A 12 2.69 9.20 2.41
C ARG A 12 1.27 9.26 1.89
N VAL A 13 0.82 8.16 1.30
CA VAL A 13 -0.53 8.00 0.77
C VAL A 13 -1.15 6.71 1.27
N LEU A 14 -2.41 6.78 1.70
CA LEU A 14 -3.22 5.64 2.09
C LEU A 14 -3.99 5.15 0.86
N ILE A 15 -3.79 3.89 0.48
CA ILE A 15 -4.38 3.29 -0.71
C ILE A 15 -5.21 2.09 -0.27
N GLU A 16 -6.42 1.99 -0.80
CA GLU A 16 -7.34 0.90 -0.52
C GLU A 16 -6.71 -0.46 -0.86
N GLY A 17 -6.76 -1.39 0.11
CA GLY A 17 -6.27 -2.76 -0.05
C GLY A 17 -4.76 -2.93 -0.20
N VAL A 18 -3.96 -1.88 0.03
CA VAL A 18 -2.49 -1.93 -0.04
C VAL A 18 -1.89 -1.82 1.36
N ASN A 19 -0.80 -2.56 1.58
CA ASN A 19 -0.03 -2.53 2.83
C ASN A 19 -0.86 -2.82 4.08
N MET A 20 -1.63 -3.91 4.10
CA MET A 20 -2.45 -4.28 5.25
C MET A 20 -1.61 -4.61 6.49
N ILE A 21 -1.89 -3.92 7.59
CA ILE A 21 -1.19 -4.06 8.87
C ILE A 21 -2.14 -4.78 9.85
N LYS A 22 -1.68 -5.92 10.35
CA LYS A 22 -2.33 -6.65 11.45
C LYS A 22 -1.89 -6.03 12.76
N ARG A 23 -2.80 -5.36 13.46
CA ARG A 23 -2.54 -4.77 14.79
C ARG A 23 -3.32 -5.55 15.84
N HIS A 24 -2.62 -6.00 16.88
CA HIS A 24 -3.25 -6.55 18.07
C HIS A 24 -3.70 -5.39 18.96
N VAL A 25 -5.00 -5.25 19.13
CA VAL A 25 -5.59 -4.17 19.91
C VAL A 25 -6.09 -4.74 21.23
N ARG A 26 -5.72 -4.07 22.33
CA ARG A 26 -6.23 -4.40 23.66
C ARG A 26 -7.75 -4.15 23.70
N PRO A 27 -8.52 -4.93 24.48
CA PRO A 27 -9.95 -4.68 24.63
C PRO A 27 -10.24 -3.25 25.09
N THR A 28 -11.21 -2.60 24.44
CA THR A 28 -11.70 -1.26 24.80
C THR A 28 -13.23 -1.32 24.98
N GLN A 29 -13.85 -0.26 25.52
CA GLN A 29 -15.30 -0.21 25.73
C GLN A 29 -16.07 -0.41 24.41
N ASP A 30 -15.58 0.17 23.32
CA ASP A 30 -16.16 -0.01 21.97
C ASP A 30 -15.87 -1.39 21.37
N ASN A 31 -14.83 -2.08 21.84
CA ASN A 31 -14.45 -3.40 21.33
C ASN A 31 -14.04 -4.35 22.47
N PRO A 32 -15.01 -4.89 23.23
CA PRO A 32 -14.77 -5.63 24.47
C PRO A 32 -14.11 -7.00 24.26
N LYS A 33 -14.19 -7.57 23.05
CA LYS A 33 -13.47 -8.82 22.73
C LYS A 33 -11.99 -8.59 22.42
N GLY A 34 -11.57 -7.35 22.16
CA GLY A 34 -10.26 -7.07 21.58
C GLY A 34 -10.02 -7.86 20.29
N GLY A 35 -8.77 -7.94 19.83
CA GLY A 35 -8.40 -8.86 18.76
C GLY A 35 -7.43 -8.29 17.73
N VAL A 36 -7.32 -9.00 16.62
CA VAL A 36 -6.50 -8.59 15.48
C VAL A 36 -7.34 -7.72 14.56
N VAL A 37 -7.02 -6.43 14.52
CA VAL A 37 -7.63 -5.49 13.58
C VAL A 37 -6.72 -5.37 12.38
N GLU A 38 -7.29 -5.59 11.21
CA GLU A 38 -6.63 -5.33 9.93
C GLU A 38 -6.94 -3.91 9.49
N ARG A 39 -5.89 -3.10 9.29
CA ARG A 39 -6.02 -1.74 8.76
C ARG A 39 -5.10 -1.55 7.57
N GLU A 40 -5.52 -0.69 6.65
CA GLU A 40 -4.72 -0.29 5.52
C GLU A 40 -3.53 0.54 5.97
N GLY A 41 -2.39 0.32 5.32
CA GLY A 41 -1.15 0.99 5.64
C GLY A 41 -0.83 2.05 4.61
N SER A 42 -0.20 3.13 5.06
CA SER A 42 0.29 4.17 4.14
C SER A 42 1.57 3.73 3.44
N ILE A 43 1.71 4.09 2.16
CA ILE A 43 2.90 3.87 1.34
C ILE A 43 3.55 5.22 0.98
N HIS A 44 4.85 5.24 0.75
CA HIS A 44 5.55 6.45 0.33
C HIS A 44 5.16 6.84 -1.11
N ILE A 45 5.03 8.15 -1.37
CA ILE A 45 4.55 8.69 -2.64
C ILE A 45 5.40 8.28 -3.86
N SER A 46 6.70 8.04 -3.65
CA SER A 46 7.62 7.58 -4.71
C SER A 46 7.22 6.26 -5.36
N ASN A 47 6.47 5.43 -4.65
CA ASN A 47 6.08 4.10 -5.10
C ASN A 47 4.69 4.08 -5.77
N VAL A 48 4.11 5.25 -6.03
CA VAL A 48 2.77 5.42 -6.59
C VAL A 48 2.86 6.15 -7.92
N LYS A 49 2.07 5.70 -8.91
CA LYS A 49 2.03 6.28 -10.25
C LYS A 49 0.59 6.41 -10.73
N LEU A 50 0.31 7.50 -11.45
CA LEU A 50 -0.96 7.69 -12.13
C LEU A 50 -1.03 6.78 -13.36
N LEU A 51 -2.14 6.05 -13.48
CA LEU A 51 -2.36 5.11 -14.60
C LEU A 51 -2.80 5.81 -15.89
N ASN A 52 -3.44 6.98 -15.79
CA ASN A 52 -3.86 7.79 -16.95
C ASN A 52 -2.89 8.94 -17.19
N ARG A 53 -1.79 8.64 -17.90
CA ARG A 53 -1.09 9.62 -18.73
C ARG A 53 -1.09 9.07 -20.16
N PRO A 54 -1.73 9.73 -21.15
CA PRO A 54 -1.55 9.35 -22.53
C PRO A 54 -0.09 9.64 -22.89
N ALA A 55 0.62 8.62 -23.37
CA ALA A 55 2.01 8.63 -23.78
C ALA A 55 3.06 9.00 -22.69
N ALA A 56 3.66 7.97 -22.11
CA ALA A 56 5.10 7.66 -22.23
C ALA A 56 5.57 6.87 -21.00
N GLY A 57 5.95 5.60 -21.21
CA GLY A 57 6.75 4.87 -20.23
C GLY A 57 5.99 3.78 -19.46
N LYS A 58 5.88 2.63 -20.12
CA LYS A 58 5.63 1.27 -19.62
C LYS A 58 5.77 1.07 -18.10
N ALA A 59 4.78 0.43 -17.49
CA ALA A 59 4.96 -0.41 -16.31
C ALA A 59 4.43 -1.83 -16.63
N LYS A 60 5.19 -2.56 -17.44
CA LYS A 60 5.08 -4.03 -17.52
C LYS A 60 6.31 -4.61 -16.82
N ASP A 61 6.25 -4.73 -15.51
CA ASP A 61 7.19 -5.57 -14.77
C ASP A 61 6.81 -7.05 -14.96
N LYS A 62 7.08 -7.56 -16.16
CA LYS A 62 7.29 -9.00 -16.36
C LYS A 62 8.61 -9.32 -15.66
N LYS A 63 8.54 -9.95 -14.49
CA LYS A 63 9.68 -10.56 -13.79
C LYS A 63 10.45 -11.45 -14.78
N LYS A 64 11.58 -10.97 -15.27
CA LYS A 64 12.47 -11.71 -16.18
C LYS A 64 13.22 -12.75 -15.32
N PRO A 65 13.18 -14.06 -15.64
CA PRO A 65 13.91 -15.05 -14.86
C PRO A 65 15.41 -14.76 -14.99
N ALA A 66 16.11 -14.81 -13.85
CA ALA A 66 17.54 -14.56 -13.75
C ALA A 66 18.31 -15.50 -14.70
N LYS A 67 19.26 -14.94 -15.46
CA LYS A 67 20.15 -15.70 -16.32
C LYS A 67 21.06 -16.58 -15.44
N ALA A 68 20.93 -17.90 -15.56
CA ALA A 68 22.03 -18.81 -15.26
C ALA A 68 23.13 -18.61 -16.31
N LYS A 69 24.35 -18.31 -15.86
CA LYS A 69 25.58 -18.33 -16.65
C LYS A 69 26.71 -18.90 -15.77
N LYS A 70 26.92 -20.21 -15.80
CA LYS A 70 28.09 -20.91 -16.35
C LYS A 70 27.86 -22.41 -16.23
#